data_AF-A0A1C6IQ00-F1
#
_entry.id   AF-A0A1C6IQ00-F1
#
_cell.length_a   1.000
_cell.length_b   1.000
_cell.length_c   1.000
_cell.angle_alpha   90.00
_cell.angle_beta   90.00
_cell.angle_gamma   90.00
#
_symmetry.space_group_name_H-M   'P 1'
#
loop_
_entity.id
_entity.type
_entity.pdbx_description
1 polymer ?
#
loop_
_entity_poly.entity_id
_entity_poly.type
_entity_poly.pdbx_seq_one_letter_code
_entity_poly.pdbx_strand_id
1 'polypeptide(L)'
;MKIDPCPCVISLKDGSVHTLFEFRHFLELVEDCMGYDAAKWLRTHVEQAEKAADYTKAKIDTDLTAYESELDSNRRAFQDIQTEAAAIMEVLQGNRVDRQKIAHSVREIGKIISNQL
;
A
#
# COMPACT_ATOMS: atom_id res chain seq x y z
N MET A 1 5.79 -9.08 10.18
CA MET A 1 6.58 -10.12 9.46
C MET A 1 7.49 -10.74 10.51
N LYS A 2 7.39 -12.05 10.80
CA LYS A 2 8.39 -12.68 11.68
C LYS A 2 9.69 -12.71 10.88
N ILE A 3 10.63 -11.85 11.24
CA ILE A 3 12.00 -12.00 10.75
C ILE A 3 12.50 -13.25 11.48
N ASP A 4 12.38 -14.41 10.85
CA ASP A 4 13.15 -15.58 11.28
C ASP A 4 14.57 -15.32 10.79
N PRO A 5 15.51 -14.93 11.68
CA PRO A 5 16.86 -14.71 11.23
C PRO A 5 17.41 -16.05 10.74
N CYS A 6 18.05 -16.05 9.57
CA CYS A 6 18.84 -17.20 9.15
C CYS A 6 19.88 -17.50 10.25
N PRO A 7 20.10 -18.78 10.60
CA PRO A 7 21.07 -19.13 11.62
C PRO A 7 22.42 -18.47 11.33
N CYS A 8 22.95 -17.74 12.30
CA CYS A 8 24.19 -16.96 12.13
C CYS A 8 25.22 -17.39 13.17
N VAL A 9 26.46 -17.59 12.75
CA VAL A 9 27.57 -17.93 13.63
C VAL A 9 28.35 -16.66 13.93
N ILE A 10 28.61 -16.39 15.21
CA ILE A 10 29.40 -15.25 15.69
C ILE A 10 30.54 -15.72 16.56
N SER A 11 31.69 -15.09 16.40
CA SER A 11 32.87 -15.28 17.23
C SER A 11 33.00 -14.13 18.22
N LEU A 12 33.17 -14.45 19.49
CA LEU A 12 33.45 -13.46 20.53
C LEU A 12 34.94 -13.13 20.58
N LYS A 13 35.27 -12.06 21.31
CA LYS A 13 36.66 -11.58 21.47
C LYS A 13 37.57 -12.58 22.18
N ASP A 14 37.01 -13.46 23.00
CA ASP A 14 37.73 -14.53 23.69
C ASP A 14 37.97 -15.77 22.79
N GLY A 15 37.52 -15.73 21.53
CA GLY A 15 37.64 -16.82 20.57
C GLY A 15 36.53 -17.88 20.67
N SER A 16 35.59 -17.74 21.61
CA SER A 16 34.41 -18.61 21.67
C SER A 16 33.48 -18.34 20.48
N VAL A 17 32.73 -19.36 20.08
CA VAL A 17 31.86 -19.33 18.90
C VAL A 17 30.45 -19.70 19.32
N HIS A 18 29.49 -18.84 18.97
CA HIS A 18 28.07 -19.02 19.28
C HIS A 18 27.26 -19.07 17.98
N THR A 19 26.26 -19.95 17.96
CA THR A 19 25.29 -20.03 16.85
C THR A 19 23.97 -19.44 17.30
N LEU A 20 23.53 -18.40 16.58
CA LEU A 20 22.27 -17.72 16.80
C LEU A 20 21.20 -18.28 15.88
N PHE A 21 20.20 -18.95 16.44
CA PHE A 21 19.00 -19.38 15.70
C PHE A 21 17.86 -18.36 15.73
N GLU A 22 17.81 -17.52 16.76
CA GLU A 22 16.74 -16.56 17.01
C GLU A 22 17.38 -15.26 17.52
N PHE A 23 16.69 -14.14 17.33
CA PHE A 23 17.15 -12.84 17.85
C PHE A 23 17.32 -12.87 19.38
N ARG A 24 16.53 -13.68 20.10
CA ARG A 24 16.66 -13.86 21.55
C ARG A 24 18.03 -14.40 21.95
N HIS A 25 18.62 -15.33 21.20
CA HIS A 25 19.96 -15.85 21.48
C HIS A 25 21.02 -14.73 21.39
N PHE A 26 20.79 -13.72 20.55
CA PHE A 26 21.70 -12.58 20.48
C PHE A 26 21.51 -11.63 21.66
N LEU A 27 20.27 -11.40 22.11
CA LEU A 27 20.01 -10.61 23.31
C LEU A 27 20.63 -11.25 24.56
N GLU A 28 20.52 -12.57 24.71
CA GLU A 28 21.16 -13.34 25.79
C GLU A 28 22.68 -13.16 25.74
N LEU A 29 23.30 -13.28 24.56
CA LEU A 29 24.73 -13.07 24.38
C LEU A 29 25.18 -11.63 24.73
N VAL A 30 24.38 -10.63 24.35
CA VAL A 30 24.65 -9.22 24.70
C VAL A 30 24.51 -9.01 26.21
N GLU A 31 23.53 -9.64 26.85
CA GLU A 31 23.37 -9.58 28.31
C GLU A 31 24.56 -10.23 29.03
N ASP A 32 25.00 -11.40 28.58
CA ASP A 32 26.14 -12.11 29.15
C ASP A 32 27.47 -11.35 28.97
N CYS A 33 27.65 -10.69 27.82
CA CYS A 33 28.90 -9.99 27.50
C CYS A 33 28.94 -8.52 27.96
N MET A 34 27.80 -7.83 27.97
CA MET A 34 27.69 -6.38 28.15
C MET A 34 26.69 -5.95 29.23
N GLY A 35 25.93 -6.89 29.78
CA GLY A 35 24.96 -6.64 30.85
C GLY A 35 23.55 -6.34 30.35
N TYR A 36 22.60 -6.42 31.29
CA TYR A 36 21.16 -6.26 31.06
C TYR A 36 20.79 -4.95 30.36
N ASP A 37 21.42 -3.83 30.73
CA ASP A 37 21.08 -2.52 30.16
C ASP A 37 21.39 -2.44 28.66
N ALA A 38 22.48 -3.07 28.21
CA ALA A 38 22.84 -3.13 26.80
C ALA A 38 21.83 -3.98 26.01
N ALA A 39 21.46 -5.14 26.55
CA ALA A 39 20.48 -6.03 25.93
C ALA A 39 19.10 -5.37 25.86
N LYS A 40 18.68 -4.69 26.93
CA LYS A 40 17.42 -3.93 26.98
C LYS A 40 17.40 -2.77 25.99
N TRP A 41 18.49 -2.02 25.88
CA TRP A 41 18.61 -0.93 24.91
C TRP A 41 18.48 -1.45 23.47
N LEU A 42 19.20 -2.53 23.13
CA LEU A 42 19.15 -3.17 21.82
C LEU A 42 17.74 -3.67 21.47
N ARG A 43 17.11 -4.40 22.40
CA ARG A 43 15.74 -4.88 22.24
C ARG A 43 14.77 -3.73 21.96
N THR A 44 14.84 -2.67 22.77
CA THR A 44 13.95 -1.50 22.63
C THR A 44 14.14 -0.83 21.27
N HIS A 45 15.38 -0.71 20.80
CA HIS A 45 15.68 -0.10 19.50
C HIS A 45 15.14 -0.93 18.34
N VAL A 46 15.30 -2.25 18.38
CA VAL A 46 14.75 -3.16 17.35
C VAL A 46 13.23 -3.14 17.35
N GLU A 47 12.58 -3.20 18.52
CA GLU A 47 11.11 -3.10 18.63
C GLU A 47 10.57 -1.77 18.07
N GLN A 48 11.30 -0.66 18.25
CA GLN A 48 10.93 0.63 17.65
C GLN A 48 11.07 0.63 16.12
N ALA A 49 12.14 0.03 15.60
CA ALA A 49 12.36 -0.10 14.16
C ALA A 49 11.28 -0.98 13.49
N GLU A 50 10.90 -2.09 14.13
CA GLU A 50 9.81 -2.96 13.66
C GLU A 50 8.47 -2.22 13.65
N LYS A 51 8.13 -1.49 14.72
CA LYS A 51 6.92 -0.67 14.77
C LYS A 51 6.88 0.40 13.69
N ALA A 52 8.02 1.06 13.43
CA ALA A 52 8.10 2.06 12.37
C ALA A 52 7.90 1.42 10.99
N ALA A 53 8.52 0.27 10.73
CA ALA A 53 8.35 -0.46 9.48
C ALA A 53 6.90 -0.96 9.28
N ASP A 54 6.27 -1.50 10.32
CA ASP A 54 4.87 -1.94 10.26
C ASP A 54 3.92 -0.75 10.04
N TYR A 55 4.16 0.40 10.69
CA TYR A 55 3.39 1.63 10.46
C TYR A 55 3.55 2.13 9.01
N THR A 56 4.79 2.18 8.50
CA THR A 56 5.05 2.55 7.10
C THR A 56 4.35 1.61 6.13
N LYS A 57 4.41 0.30 6.38
CA LYS A 57 3.72 -0.70 5.55
C LYS A 57 2.21 -0.49 5.56
N ALA A 58 1.60 -0.34 6.75
CA ALA A 58 0.17 -0.10 6.88
C ALA A 58 -0.28 1.19 6.17
N LYS A 59 0.55 2.25 6.25
CA LYS A 59 0.30 3.50 5.54
C LYS A 59 0.36 3.31 4.02
N ILE A 60 1.39 2.64 3.51
CA ILE A 60 1.52 2.33 2.08
C ILE A 60 0.33 1.51 1.59
N ASP A 61 -0.08 0.48 2.33
CA ASP A 61 -1.22 -0.37 1.96
C ASP A 61 -2.53 0.44 1.93
N THR A 62 -2.71 1.36 2.89
CA THR A 62 -3.88 2.26 2.93
C THR A 62 -3.88 3.23 1.76
N ASP A 63 -2.74 3.90 1.50
CA ASP A 63 -2.59 4.85 0.40
C ASP A 63 -2.80 4.13 -0.95
N LEU A 64 -2.25 2.93 -1.13
CA LEU A 64 -2.43 2.12 -2.33
C LEU A 64 -3.90 1.73 -2.53
N THR A 65 -4.58 1.29 -1.47
CA THR A 65 -6.01 0.94 -1.53
C THR A 65 -6.87 2.15 -1.91
N ALA A 66 -6.54 3.33 -1.38
CA ALA A 66 -7.23 4.58 -1.75
C ALA A 66 -7.04 4.90 -3.24
N TYR A 67 -5.80 4.81 -3.74
CA TYR A 67 -5.52 5.01 -5.17
C TYR A 67 -6.22 3.99 -6.07
N GLU A 68 -6.26 2.71 -5.69
CA GLU A 68 -6.99 1.69 -6.44
C GLU A 68 -8.48 1.97 -6.50
N SER A 69 -9.07 2.43 -5.38
CA SER A 69 -10.48 2.84 -5.31
C SER A 69 -10.77 4.05 -6.21
N GLU A 70 -9.92 5.08 -6.19
CA GLU A 70 -10.03 6.25 -7.08
C GLU A 70 -9.90 5.85 -8.55
N LEU A 71 -8.96 4.95 -8.87
CA LEU A 71 -8.77 4.46 -10.23
C LEU A 71 -10.00 3.67 -10.73
N ASP A 72 -10.59 2.84 -9.88
CA ASP A 72 -11.81 2.10 -10.21
C ASP A 72 -13.03 3.02 -10.38
N SER A 73 -13.15 4.05 -9.53
CA SER A 73 -14.17 5.11 -9.70
C SER A 73 -14.01 5.82 -11.05
N ASN A 74 -12.79 6.24 -11.39
CA ASN A 74 -12.50 6.88 -12.67
C ASN A 74 -12.78 5.95 -13.85
N ARG A 75 -12.43 4.67 -13.74
CA ARG A 75 -12.72 3.67 -14.77
C ARG A 75 -14.22 3.56 -15.04
N ARG A 76 -15.04 3.51 -13.99
CA ARG A 76 -16.51 3.49 -14.12
C ARG A 76 -17.02 4.77 -14.77
N ALA A 77 -16.55 5.93 -14.32
CA ALA A 77 -16.92 7.21 -14.91
C ALA A 77 -16.60 7.28 -16.42
N PHE A 78 -15.44 6.77 -16.85
CA PHE A 78 -15.09 6.72 -18.27
C PHE A 78 -15.98 5.77 -19.08
N GLN A 79 -16.39 4.64 -18.51
CA GLN A 79 -17.34 3.72 -19.16
C GLN A 79 -18.72 4.34 -19.32
N ASP A 80 -19.19 5.08 -18.31
CA ASP A 80 -20.47 5.79 -18.37
C ASP A 80 -20.42 6.91 -19.42
N ILE A 81 -19.33 7.70 -19.45
CA ILE A 81 -19.12 8.72 -20.49
C ILE A 81 -19.07 8.10 -21.88
N GLN A 82 -18.40 6.96 -22.04
CA GLN A 82 -18.34 6.25 -23.32
C GLN A 82 -19.74 5.81 -23.78
N THR A 83 -20.58 5.37 -22.86
CA THR A 83 -21.98 4.99 -23.14
C THR A 83 -22.78 6.18 -23.64
N GLU A 84 -22.69 7.33 -22.96
CA GLU A 84 -23.36 8.56 -23.40
C GLU A 84 -22.84 9.08 -24.75
N ALA A 85 -21.52 9.00 -24.97
CA ALA A 85 -20.92 9.36 -26.24
C ALA A 85 -21.40 8.44 -27.39
N ALA A 86 -21.56 7.14 -27.13
CA ALA A 86 -22.11 6.19 -28.10
C ALA A 86 -23.57 6.52 -28.44
N ALA A 87 -24.39 6.88 -27.43
CA ALA A 87 -25.78 7.31 -27.65
C ALA A 87 -25.85 8.58 -28.54
N ILE A 88 -24.93 9.54 -28.34
CA ILE A 88 -24.83 10.71 -29.22
C ILE A 88 -24.46 10.29 -30.65
N MET A 89 -23.47 9.41 -30.81
CA MET A 89 -23.07 8.91 -32.15
C MET A 89 -24.23 8.23 -32.88
N GLU A 90 -25.03 7.41 -32.18
CA GLU A 90 -26.21 6.76 -32.75
C GLU A 90 -27.22 7.78 -33.29
N VAL A 91 -27.51 8.84 -32.52
CA VAL A 91 -28.41 9.92 -32.96
C VAL A 91 -27.85 10.69 -34.16
N LEU A 92 -26.54 10.91 -34.22
CA LEU A 92 -25.89 11.62 -35.32
C LEU A 92 -25.82 10.78 -36.61
N GLN A 93 -25.73 9.47 -36.50
CA GLN A 93 -25.73 8.54 -37.64
C GLN A 93 -27.15 8.23 -38.17
N GLY A 94 -28.18 8.49 -37.37
CA GLY A 94 -29.58 8.29 -37.77
C GLY A 94 -30.06 9.30 -38.83
N ASN A 95 -31.11 8.92 -39.58
CA ASN A 95 -31.71 9.77 -40.62
C ASN A 95 -32.30 11.09 -40.09
N ARG A 96 -32.61 11.18 -38.79
CA ARG A 96 -33.14 12.37 -38.13
C ARG A 96 -32.37 12.63 -36.85
N VAL A 97 -31.78 13.83 -36.74
CA VAL A 97 -31.07 14.26 -35.55
C VAL A 97 -32.06 14.69 -34.47
N ASP A 98 -32.02 14.00 -33.33
CA ASP A 98 -32.76 14.35 -32.12
C ASP A 98 -31.89 15.22 -31.20
N ARG A 99 -32.09 16.54 -31.27
CA ARG A 99 -31.32 17.51 -30.47
C ARG A 99 -31.58 17.40 -28.97
N GLN A 100 -32.76 16.91 -28.55
CA GLN A 100 -33.07 16.76 -27.13
C GLN A 100 -32.29 15.60 -26.53
N LYS A 101 -32.19 14.48 -27.24
CA LYS A 101 -31.35 13.35 -26.82
C LYS A 101 -29.87 13.74 -26.70
N ILE A 102 -29.33 14.47 -27.69
CA ILE A 102 -27.93 14.94 -27.62
C ILE A 102 -27.74 15.85 -26.41
N ALA A 103 -28.64 16.81 -26.18
CA ALA A 103 -28.54 17.72 -25.03
C ALA A 103 -28.66 17.00 -23.69
N HIS A 104 -29.42 15.91 -23.62
CA HIS A 104 -29.50 15.06 -22.44
C HIS A 104 -28.18 14.35 -22.17
N SER A 105 -27.64 13.61 -23.15
CA SER A 105 -26.37 12.89 -22.97
C SER A 105 -25.19 13.80 -22.64
N VAL A 106 -25.10 14.98 -23.26
CA VAL A 106 -24.08 15.99 -22.92
C VAL A 106 -24.21 16.45 -21.46
N ARG A 107 -25.44 16.60 -20.95
CA ARG A 107 -25.67 16.97 -19.55
C ARG A 107 -25.27 15.84 -18.61
N GLU A 108 -25.60 14.59 -18.93
CA GLU A 108 -25.20 13.44 -18.11
C GLU A 108 -23.68 13.27 -18.07
N ILE A 109 -22.99 13.41 -19.21
CA ILE A 109 -21.51 13.46 -19.26
C ILE A 109 -20.97 14.54 -18.31
N GLY A 110 -21.55 15.74 -18.34
CA GLY A 110 -21.16 16.84 -17.45
C GLY A 110 -21.32 16.49 -15.96
N LYS A 111 -22.40 15.80 -15.59
CA LYS A 111 -22.62 15.32 -14.22
C LYS A 111 -21.61 14.24 -13.82
N ILE A 112 -21.34 13.26 -14.70
CA ILE A 112 -20.39 12.18 -14.44
C ILE A 112 -19.00 12.77 -14.15
N ILE A 113 -18.55 13.72 -14.98
CA ILE A 113 -17.28 14.41 -14.78
C ILE A 113 -17.28 15.22 -13.48
N SER A 114 -18.35 15.97 -13.20
CA SER A 114 -18.45 16.77 -11.97
C SER A 114 -18.42 15.92 -10.70
N ASN A 115 -18.82 14.65 -10.76
CA ASN A 115 -18.75 13.74 -9.61
C ASN A 115 -17.34 13.15 -9.39
N GLN A 116 -16.41 13.32 -10.33
CA GLN A 116 -15.01 12.88 -10.20
C GLN A 116 -14.05 14.02 -9.80
N LEU A 117 -14.49 15.27 -9.86
CA LEU A 117 -13.71 16.47 -9.49
C LEU A 117 -13.97 16.86 -8.03
#